data_AF-A0A0T6BB12-F1
#
_entry.id   AF-A0A0T6BB12-F1
#
_cell.length_a   1.000
_cell.length_b   1.000
_cell.length_c   1.000
_cell.angle_alpha   90.00
_cell.angle_beta   90.00
_cell.angle_gamma   90.00
#
_symmetry.space_group_name_H-M   'P 1'
#
loop_
_entity.id
_entity.type
_entity.pdbx_description
1 polymer ?
#
loop_
_entity_poly.entity_id
_entity_poly.type
_entity_poly.pdbx_seq_one_letter_code
_entity_poly.pdbx_strand_id
1 'polypeptide(L)'
;MYGHCNNDTNTNFIQNCNTSALPQTLQSQTRELLRLHCPFLFDEYGEDPELCCADEQVQEMVKQVEMLSVFSRCPTCLKNIKGNICLFSCSPRQNEFIIPTQVAENGSITGEHYILEVDVLISEVYMNTTFESCKQVSLPSAGGLIMETLACVDYGSAYCTPQRFFDYMGLTNPYLPFRMNYIPQPDNTEIFFHAARNCNEVHQDEIYACSCIDCELSCLLELFPEAGDSFLIIGLNGFTFIVAAILCAFSFGCSIAIYFLTIRNRRTFRRKGGPDNRDDRVATVNKFNSAMEIAFRYIGIYMAKYSTLVLFFSSYLVIALGYGAFNLSVTTNPVEIWAGPRSRSRLEKDFFDENFRPFYRTEQIFIKAVNVDSFEYYSSIMGGDVTLGPAFDKTFLLEVFKLQKLIEEIKTDDNIGLKDMCYAPLQGPFSSPRSINSCTVMSLLGLFDNNIDDFEKAEDYIDHMIFCSKSPYNPECLAPYGGPIEPGLGYAGASSSDYTDAIGVGLTFLVSNTLDPDELKPILEWEAKFIEFLQDWDVNDRPDTLDIAFSSERSIEDEIDRLSESEVSTVVISYAIMFIYITIALGKLNSCKEILVSQRILMFAFKLNTYAYYTGRVGRS
;
A
#
# COMPACT_ATOMS: atom_id res chain seq x y z
N MET A 1 -41.78 7.55 -30.63
CA MET A 1 -42.44 6.98 -29.44
C MET A 1 -43.00 8.11 -28.61
N TYR A 2 -44.17 7.94 -27.98
CA TYR A 2 -44.81 9.02 -27.21
C TYR A 2 -45.77 8.45 -26.15
N GLY A 3 -45.57 8.82 -24.89
CA GLY A 3 -46.36 8.32 -23.76
C GLY A 3 -45.98 6.90 -23.30
N HIS A 4 -46.59 6.47 -22.19
CA HIS A 4 -46.41 5.14 -21.60
C HIS A 4 -47.59 4.23 -21.95
N CYS A 5 -47.32 3.03 -22.47
CA CYS A 5 -48.36 2.09 -22.92
C CYS A 5 -48.41 0.81 -22.11
N ASN A 6 -47.36 0.48 -21.36
CA ASN A 6 -47.36 -0.71 -20.52
C ASN A 6 -46.64 -0.43 -19.20
N ASN A 7 -47.18 -0.98 -18.12
CA ASN A 7 -46.55 -0.98 -16.81
C ASN A 7 -46.49 -2.42 -16.34
N ASP A 8 -45.31 -3.04 -16.42
CA ASP A 8 -45.12 -4.41 -15.97
C ASP A 8 -45.02 -4.44 -14.45
N THR A 9 -46.08 -4.92 -13.79
CA THR A 9 -46.18 -4.98 -12.33
C THR A 9 -45.18 -5.95 -11.68
N ASN A 10 -44.56 -6.86 -12.45
CA ASN A 10 -43.56 -7.78 -11.90
C ASN A 10 -42.17 -7.14 -11.82
N THR A 11 -41.84 -6.29 -12.79
CA THR A 11 -40.53 -5.64 -12.91
C THR A 11 -40.56 -4.15 -12.55
N ASN A 12 -41.76 -3.57 -12.36
CA ASN A 12 -42.06 -2.13 -12.27
C ASN A 12 -41.58 -1.33 -13.48
N PHE A 13 -41.47 -1.98 -14.64
CA PHE A 13 -41.00 -1.35 -15.88
C PHE A 13 -42.11 -0.56 -16.56
N ILE A 14 -41.86 0.73 -16.85
CA ILE A 14 -42.78 1.62 -17.56
C ILE A 14 -42.33 1.76 -19.02
N GLN A 15 -43.03 1.12 -19.95
CA GLN A 15 -42.59 1.01 -21.33
C GLN A 15 -43.30 2.00 -22.26
N ASN A 16 -42.50 2.60 -23.15
CA ASN A 16 -42.94 3.63 -24.10
C ASN A 16 -43.86 3.04 -25.18
N CYS A 17 -44.85 3.83 -25.59
CA CYS A 17 -45.72 3.49 -26.70
C CYS A 17 -45.00 3.57 -28.06
N ASN A 18 -45.22 2.59 -28.92
CA ASN A 18 -44.85 2.67 -30.32
C ASN A 18 -45.90 3.47 -31.11
N THR A 19 -45.70 4.78 -31.22
CA THR A 19 -46.59 5.67 -31.97
C THR A 19 -45.78 6.59 -32.89
N SER A 20 -46.42 6.99 -34.00
CA SER A 20 -45.93 8.04 -34.92
C SER A 20 -46.64 9.38 -34.65
N ALA A 21 -46.81 9.73 -33.37
CA ALA A 21 -47.39 11.01 -32.99
C ALA A 21 -46.53 12.18 -33.48
N LEU A 22 -47.17 13.30 -33.83
CA LEU A 22 -46.46 14.55 -34.13
C LEU A 22 -45.86 15.13 -32.83
N PRO A 23 -44.77 15.93 -32.91
CA PRO A 23 -44.23 16.65 -31.77
C PRO A 23 -45.30 17.52 -31.08
N GLN A 24 -45.28 17.58 -29.74
CA GLN A 24 -46.27 18.30 -28.94
C GLN A 24 -45.59 19.23 -27.94
N THR A 25 -46.32 20.25 -27.48
CA THR A 25 -45.83 21.14 -26.42
C THR A 25 -46.02 20.52 -25.04
N LEU A 26 -45.00 20.65 -24.17
CA LEU A 26 -45.04 20.19 -22.78
C LEU A 26 -45.76 21.18 -21.86
N GLN A 27 -46.22 20.71 -20.70
CA GLN A 27 -46.73 21.59 -19.65
C GLN A 27 -45.63 22.51 -19.11
N SER A 28 -46.01 23.70 -18.62
CA SER A 28 -45.06 24.72 -18.18
C SER A 28 -44.09 24.22 -17.10
N GLN A 29 -44.56 23.43 -16.14
CA GLN A 29 -43.72 22.90 -15.06
C GLN A 29 -42.70 21.88 -15.59
N THR A 30 -43.13 20.94 -16.43
CA THR A 30 -42.28 19.93 -17.06
C THR A 30 -41.26 20.58 -18.01
N ARG A 31 -41.66 21.65 -18.70
CA ARG A 31 -40.79 22.41 -19.61
C ARG A 31 -39.61 23.04 -18.88
N GLU A 32 -39.84 23.68 -17.73
CA GLU A 32 -38.77 24.22 -16.89
C GLU A 32 -37.84 23.13 -16.36
N LEU A 33 -38.41 21.97 -15.99
CA LEU A 33 -37.62 20.82 -15.58
C LEU A 33 -36.74 20.30 -16.73
N LEU A 34 -37.29 20.16 -17.94
CA LEU A 34 -36.53 19.76 -19.12
C LEU A 34 -35.44 20.78 -19.45
N ARG A 35 -35.72 22.07 -19.33
CA ARG A 35 -34.77 23.17 -19.59
C ARG A 35 -33.56 23.11 -18.67
N LEU A 36 -33.75 22.71 -17.41
CA LEU A 36 -32.67 22.56 -16.44
C LEU A 36 -31.67 21.45 -16.86
N HIS A 37 -32.16 20.35 -17.45
CA HIS A 37 -31.33 19.18 -17.78
C HIS A 37 -30.87 19.14 -19.24
N CYS A 38 -31.66 19.69 -20.17
CA CYS A 38 -31.47 19.65 -21.61
C CYS A 38 -31.63 21.05 -22.23
N PRO A 39 -30.84 22.06 -21.83
CA PRO A 39 -31.02 23.45 -22.28
C PRO A 39 -30.87 23.62 -23.81
N PHE A 40 -30.01 22.81 -24.43
CA PHE A 40 -29.74 22.85 -25.87
C PHE A 40 -30.99 22.63 -26.74
N LEU A 41 -31.97 21.85 -26.26
CA LEU A 41 -33.24 21.63 -26.97
C LEU A 41 -34.04 22.95 -27.12
N PHE A 42 -33.87 23.89 -26.20
CA PHE A 42 -34.54 25.19 -26.24
C PHE A 42 -33.74 26.22 -27.01
N ASP A 43 -32.41 26.15 -26.94
CA ASP A 43 -31.53 27.07 -27.66
C ASP A 43 -31.66 26.91 -29.18
N GLU A 44 -31.95 25.71 -29.66
CA GLU A 44 -32.04 25.40 -31.09
C GLU A 44 -33.46 25.43 -31.65
N TYR A 45 -34.44 24.90 -30.91
CA TYR A 45 -35.83 24.79 -31.38
C TYR A 45 -36.74 25.93 -30.86
N GLY A 46 -36.20 26.85 -30.06
CA GLY A 46 -36.89 28.03 -29.54
C GLY A 46 -37.40 27.87 -28.09
N GLU A 47 -37.98 28.94 -27.52
CA GLU A 47 -38.42 28.95 -26.12
C GLU A 47 -39.56 27.97 -25.80
N ASP A 48 -40.44 27.71 -26.76
CA ASP A 48 -41.58 26.78 -26.66
C ASP A 48 -41.52 25.73 -27.79
N PRO A 49 -40.58 24.78 -27.73
CA PRO A 49 -40.40 23.79 -28.78
C PRO A 49 -41.49 22.71 -28.72
N GLU A 50 -41.92 22.24 -29.89
CA GLU A 50 -42.72 21.02 -30.00
C GLU A 50 -41.77 19.80 -29.94
N LEU A 51 -42.01 18.86 -29.02
CA LEU A 51 -41.10 17.77 -28.68
C LEU A 51 -41.80 16.40 -28.77
N CYS A 52 -41.05 15.32 -29.01
CA CYS A 52 -41.59 13.95 -29.09
C CYS A 52 -41.57 13.23 -27.74
N CYS A 53 -41.97 13.90 -26.66
CA CYS A 53 -42.10 13.27 -25.34
C CYS A 53 -43.32 13.79 -24.58
N ALA A 54 -43.90 12.94 -23.73
CA ALA A 54 -44.97 13.29 -22.81
C ALA A 54 -44.41 13.79 -21.47
N ASP A 55 -45.22 14.51 -20.69
CA ASP A 55 -44.80 15.06 -19.39
C ASP A 55 -44.25 13.97 -18.43
N GLU A 56 -44.87 12.80 -18.42
CA GLU A 56 -44.46 11.66 -17.58
C GLU A 56 -43.11 11.07 -18.02
N GLN A 57 -42.85 11.02 -19.34
CA GLN A 57 -41.58 10.51 -19.88
C GLN A 57 -40.41 11.43 -19.48
N VAL A 58 -40.63 12.74 -19.42
CA VAL A 58 -39.62 13.70 -18.96
C VAL A 58 -39.27 13.45 -17.49
N GLN A 59 -40.26 13.14 -16.64
CA GLN A 59 -40.00 12.85 -15.22
C GLN A 59 -39.14 11.60 -15.04
N GLU A 60 -39.38 10.53 -15.81
CA GLU A 60 -38.54 9.33 -15.76
C GLU A 60 -37.15 9.56 -16.35
N MET A 61 -37.06 10.30 -17.46
CA MET A 61 -35.78 10.70 -18.05
C MET A 61 -34.92 11.49 -17.04
N VAL A 62 -35.51 12.40 -16.27
CA VAL A 62 -34.77 13.16 -15.26
C VAL A 62 -34.18 12.25 -14.18
N LYS A 63 -34.91 11.21 -13.73
CA LYS A 63 -34.36 10.22 -12.79
C LYS A 63 -33.16 9.48 -13.39
N GLN A 64 -33.21 9.11 -14.67
CA GLN A 64 -32.05 8.52 -15.37
C GLN A 64 -30.85 9.48 -15.38
N VAL A 65 -31.10 10.76 -15.67
CA VAL A 65 -30.07 11.80 -15.70
C VAL A 65 -29.47 12.05 -14.31
N GLU A 66 -30.25 11.95 -13.23
CA GLU A 66 -29.76 12.06 -11.85
C GLU A 66 -28.83 10.91 -11.46
N MET A 67 -29.07 9.69 -11.94
CA MET A 67 -28.17 8.55 -11.75
C MET A 67 -26.78 8.77 -12.37
N LEU A 68 -26.70 9.55 -13.44
CA LEU A 68 -25.43 9.92 -14.07
C LEU A 68 -24.61 10.95 -13.29
N SER A 69 -25.12 11.42 -12.14
CA SER A 69 -24.38 12.34 -11.26
C SER A 69 -23.01 11.78 -10.81
N VAL A 70 -22.78 10.47 -10.91
CA VAL A 70 -21.45 9.88 -10.70
C VAL A 70 -20.38 10.50 -11.62
N PHE A 71 -20.74 10.90 -12.85
CA PHE A 71 -19.85 11.57 -13.80
C PHE A 71 -19.70 13.09 -13.55
N SER A 72 -20.32 13.65 -12.50
CA SER A 72 -20.33 15.09 -12.24
C SER A 72 -18.96 15.73 -12.02
N ARG A 73 -17.92 14.94 -11.70
CA ARG A 73 -16.54 15.42 -11.60
C ARG A 73 -15.99 15.96 -12.91
N CYS A 74 -16.48 15.46 -14.05
CA CYS A 74 -16.21 16.02 -15.37
C CYS A 74 -17.53 16.48 -16.02
N PRO A 75 -17.87 17.77 -15.89
CA PRO A 75 -19.14 18.27 -16.41
C PRO A 75 -19.29 18.13 -17.93
N THR A 76 -18.19 18.24 -18.69
CA THR A 76 -18.20 18.04 -20.15
C THR A 76 -18.62 16.61 -20.52
N CYS A 77 -18.06 15.59 -19.84
CA CYS A 77 -18.48 14.20 -19.98
C CYS A 77 -19.97 14.04 -19.68
N LEU A 78 -20.41 14.55 -18.52
CA LEU A 78 -21.80 14.44 -18.09
C LEU A 78 -22.75 15.10 -19.10
N LYS A 79 -22.38 16.26 -19.67
CA LYS A 79 -23.19 16.95 -20.69
C LYS A 79 -23.25 16.17 -22.00
N ASN A 80 -22.14 15.57 -22.44
CA ASN A 80 -22.14 14.70 -23.61
C ASN A 80 -23.13 13.54 -23.40
N ILE A 81 -23.07 12.81 -22.27
CA ILE A 81 -24.00 11.72 -21.98
C ILE A 81 -25.45 12.22 -21.89
N LYS A 82 -25.70 13.34 -21.21
CA LYS A 82 -27.02 13.97 -21.13
C LYS A 82 -27.58 14.29 -22.50
N GLY A 83 -26.76 14.82 -23.41
CA GLY A 83 -27.16 15.13 -24.79
C GLY A 83 -27.77 13.92 -25.49
N ASN A 84 -27.13 12.75 -25.37
CA ASN A 84 -27.64 11.48 -25.91
C ASN A 84 -29.02 11.13 -25.33
N ILE A 85 -29.17 11.14 -24.01
CA ILE A 85 -30.43 10.78 -23.33
C ILE A 85 -31.55 11.76 -23.66
N CYS A 86 -31.25 13.06 -23.65
CA CYS A 86 -32.20 14.13 -23.98
C CYS A 86 -32.70 14.01 -25.43
N LEU A 87 -31.80 13.79 -26.39
CA LEU A 87 -32.16 13.62 -27.80
C LEU A 87 -32.97 12.33 -28.01
N PHE A 88 -32.50 11.23 -27.45
CA PHE A 88 -33.19 9.96 -27.49
C PHE A 88 -34.63 10.07 -26.97
N SER A 89 -34.82 10.77 -25.86
CA SER A 89 -36.10 10.84 -25.16
C SER A 89 -37.08 11.84 -25.79
N CYS A 90 -36.62 13.05 -26.16
CA CYS A 90 -37.50 14.18 -26.46
C CYS A 90 -37.28 14.84 -27.83
N SER A 91 -36.27 14.44 -28.63
CA SER A 91 -35.96 15.11 -29.91
C SER A 91 -37.19 15.18 -30.83
N PRO A 92 -37.47 16.34 -31.46
CA PRO A 92 -38.56 16.45 -32.43
C PRO A 92 -38.32 15.62 -33.72
N ARG A 93 -37.05 15.25 -33.98
CA ARG A 93 -36.62 14.46 -35.16
C ARG A 93 -36.29 13.00 -34.80
N GLN A 94 -36.94 12.46 -33.76
CA GLN A 94 -36.66 11.13 -33.22
C GLN A 94 -36.72 10.00 -34.27
N ASN A 95 -37.60 10.14 -35.26
CA ASN A 95 -37.80 9.16 -36.34
C ASN A 95 -36.62 9.02 -37.31
N GLU A 96 -35.66 9.95 -37.29
CA GLU A 96 -34.50 9.91 -38.18
C GLU A 96 -33.39 8.98 -37.66
N PHE A 97 -33.35 8.74 -36.35
CA PHE A 97 -32.27 8.03 -35.70
C PHE A 97 -32.70 6.94 -34.71
N ILE A 98 -34.01 6.78 -34.44
CA ILE A 98 -34.52 5.68 -33.62
C ILE A 98 -35.43 4.79 -34.46
N ILE A 99 -35.09 3.50 -34.50
CA ILE A 99 -35.85 2.48 -35.23
C ILE A 99 -36.33 1.42 -34.23
N PRO A 100 -37.65 1.29 -33.99
CA PRO A 100 -38.18 0.19 -33.19
C PRO A 100 -37.95 -1.14 -33.89
N THR A 101 -37.25 -2.07 -33.24
CA THR A 101 -36.95 -3.41 -33.78
C THR A 101 -37.86 -4.48 -33.22
N GLN A 102 -38.16 -4.40 -31.91
CA GLN A 102 -39.11 -5.29 -31.25
C GLN A 102 -40.20 -4.51 -30.53
N VAL A 103 -41.45 -4.90 -30.80
CA VAL A 103 -42.66 -4.33 -30.19
C VAL A 103 -43.60 -5.45 -29.77
N ALA A 104 -44.31 -5.23 -28.67
CA ALA A 104 -45.32 -6.15 -28.16
C ALA A 104 -46.67 -5.43 -28.02
N GLU A 105 -47.75 -6.20 -28.04
CA GLU A 105 -49.10 -5.67 -27.85
C GLU A 105 -49.47 -5.69 -26.37
N ASN A 106 -50.08 -4.60 -25.88
CA ASN A 106 -50.60 -4.55 -24.52
C ASN A 106 -51.81 -5.50 -24.41
N GLY A 107 -51.70 -6.54 -23.59
CA GLY A 107 -52.78 -7.51 -23.37
C GLY A 107 -54.05 -6.92 -22.72
N SER A 108 -53.99 -5.72 -22.15
CA SER A 108 -55.10 -5.05 -21.48
C SER A 108 -55.89 -4.10 -22.39
N ILE A 109 -55.27 -3.57 -23.46
CA ILE A 109 -55.86 -2.60 -24.38
C ILE A 109 -55.52 -3.01 -25.82
N THR A 110 -56.53 -3.46 -26.56
CA THR A 110 -56.39 -3.89 -27.96
C THR A 110 -55.91 -2.74 -28.84
N GLY A 111 -54.81 -2.94 -29.57
CA GLY A 111 -54.24 -1.96 -30.51
C GLY A 111 -53.22 -0.97 -29.94
N GLU A 112 -52.88 -1.05 -28.64
CA GLU A 112 -51.72 -0.34 -28.09
C GLU A 112 -50.48 -1.25 -28.12
N HIS A 113 -49.43 -0.77 -28.78
CA HIS A 113 -48.14 -1.46 -28.82
C HIS A 113 -47.10 -0.71 -28.00
N TYR A 114 -46.29 -1.45 -27.26
CA TYR A 114 -45.16 -0.93 -26.49
C TYR A 114 -43.84 -1.48 -27.01
N ILE A 115 -42.77 -0.74 -26.74
CA ILE A 115 -41.43 -1.00 -27.27
C ILE A 115 -40.65 -1.93 -26.33
N LEU A 116 -40.02 -2.95 -26.90
CA LEU A 116 -39.12 -3.88 -26.21
C LEU A 116 -37.65 -3.66 -26.58
N GLU A 117 -37.39 -3.27 -27.83
CA GLU A 117 -36.04 -3.04 -28.34
C GLU A 117 -36.05 -1.97 -29.44
N VAL A 118 -35.02 -1.13 -29.44
CA VAL A 118 -34.80 -0.08 -30.43
C VAL A 118 -33.36 -0.08 -30.91
N ASP A 119 -33.17 0.21 -32.19
CA ASP A 119 -31.87 0.56 -32.75
C ASP A 119 -31.73 2.09 -32.75
N VAL A 120 -30.64 2.58 -32.18
CA VAL A 120 -30.29 4.00 -32.12
C VAL A 120 -29.12 4.24 -33.06
N LEU A 121 -29.40 4.89 -34.19
CA LEU A 121 -28.39 5.32 -35.14
C LEU A 121 -27.68 6.56 -34.58
N ILE A 122 -26.37 6.49 -34.38
CA ILE A 122 -25.63 7.57 -33.71
C ILE A 122 -24.31 7.84 -34.45
N SER A 123 -23.86 9.08 -34.45
CA SER A 123 -22.58 9.42 -35.09
C SER A 123 -21.42 8.73 -34.37
N GLU A 124 -20.55 8.07 -35.14
CA GLU A 124 -19.32 7.46 -34.62
C GLU A 124 -18.40 8.50 -33.93
N VAL A 125 -18.33 9.72 -34.48
CA VAL A 125 -17.55 10.82 -33.87
C VAL A 125 -18.15 11.24 -32.54
N TYR A 126 -19.49 11.32 -32.44
CA TYR A 126 -20.16 11.64 -31.20
C TYR A 126 -19.91 10.57 -30.13
N MET A 127 -20.02 9.28 -30.48
CA MET A 127 -19.74 8.18 -29.55
C MET A 127 -18.30 8.22 -29.05
N ASN A 128 -17.33 8.33 -29.98
CA ASN A 128 -15.91 8.35 -29.63
C ASN A 128 -15.56 9.55 -28.76
N THR A 129 -16.04 10.75 -29.11
CA THR A 129 -15.78 11.98 -28.33
C THR A 129 -16.40 11.91 -26.95
N THR A 130 -17.63 11.37 -26.84
CA THR A 130 -18.30 11.17 -25.55
C THR A 130 -17.50 10.21 -24.68
N PHE A 131 -17.12 9.05 -25.21
CA PHE A 131 -16.32 8.06 -24.51
C PHE A 131 -14.97 8.65 -24.06
N GLU A 132 -14.24 9.30 -24.96
CA GLU A 132 -12.95 9.93 -24.67
C GLU A 132 -13.05 11.02 -23.61
N SER A 133 -14.15 11.77 -23.57
CA SER A 133 -14.39 12.78 -22.53
C SER A 133 -14.63 12.16 -21.14
N CYS A 134 -15.05 10.89 -21.08
CA CYS A 134 -15.51 10.22 -19.87
C CYS A 134 -14.54 9.15 -19.34
N LYS A 135 -13.62 8.64 -20.19
CA LYS A 135 -12.81 7.45 -19.88
C LYS A 135 -11.92 7.57 -18.65
N GLN A 136 -11.51 8.79 -18.29
CA GLN A 136 -10.59 9.10 -17.19
C GLN A 136 -11.28 9.67 -15.95
N VAL A 137 -12.61 9.74 -15.94
CA VAL A 137 -13.33 10.28 -14.77
C VAL A 137 -13.13 9.34 -13.59
N SER A 138 -12.55 9.88 -12.52
CA SER A 138 -12.18 9.12 -11.32
C SER A 138 -13.37 8.90 -10.39
N LEU A 139 -13.37 7.78 -9.67
CA LEU A 139 -14.29 7.48 -8.57
C LEU A 139 -13.48 7.36 -7.26
N PRO A 140 -13.29 8.46 -6.51
CA PRO A 140 -12.39 8.47 -5.35
C PRO A 140 -12.73 7.45 -4.25
N SER A 141 -14.01 7.13 -4.08
CA SER A 141 -14.47 6.14 -3.09
C SER A 141 -14.04 4.71 -3.42
N ALA A 142 -13.82 4.41 -4.69
CA ALA A 142 -13.35 3.11 -5.18
C ALA A 142 -11.87 3.16 -5.58
N GLY A 143 -11.17 4.29 -5.41
CA GLY A 143 -9.76 4.43 -5.82
C GLY A 143 -9.46 4.29 -7.32
N GLY A 144 -10.47 4.03 -8.16
CA GLY A 144 -10.33 3.72 -9.59
C GLY A 144 -11.15 4.64 -10.51
N LEU A 145 -11.40 4.20 -11.74
CA LEU A 145 -12.14 4.94 -12.75
C LEU A 145 -13.63 4.55 -12.75
N ILE A 146 -14.53 5.49 -13.06
CA ILE A 146 -15.98 5.20 -13.16
C ILE A 146 -16.26 4.10 -14.21
N MET A 147 -15.48 4.09 -15.29
CA MET A 147 -15.62 3.09 -16.36
C MET A 147 -15.47 1.66 -15.84
N GLU A 148 -14.59 1.46 -14.86
CA GLU A 148 -14.31 0.14 -14.29
C GLU A 148 -15.44 -0.38 -13.40
N THR A 149 -16.03 0.52 -12.61
CA THR A 149 -16.95 0.13 -11.53
C THR A 149 -18.43 0.26 -11.92
N LEU A 150 -18.78 1.16 -12.85
CA LEU A 150 -20.19 1.56 -13.06
C LEU A 150 -20.65 1.67 -14.52
N ALA A 151 -19.75 1.72 -15.49
CA ALA A 151 -20.11 2.06 -16.88
C ALA A 151 -19.61 1.07 -17.95
N CYS A 152 -18.70 0.17 -17.60
CA CYS A 152 -18.14 -0.85 -18.50
C CYS A 152 -17.75 -2.09 -17.70
N VAL A 153 -18.58 -2.41 -16.70
CA VAL A 153 -18.31 -3.33 -15.61
C VAL A 153 -17.78 -4.67 -16.14
N ASP A 154 -18.44 -5.25 -17.14
CA ASP A 154 -18.10 -6.55 -17.74
C ASP A 154 -16.67 -6.64 -18.30
N TYR A 155 -16.07 -5.52 -18.69
CA TYR A 155 -14.78 -5.48 -19.39
C TYR A 155 -13.67 -4.76 -18.60
N GLY A 156 -14.03 -3.99 -17.57
CA GLY A 156 -13.13 -3.08 -16.86
C GLY A 156 -12.70 -1.86 -17.70
N SER A 157 -11.95 -0.94 -17.09
CA SER A 157 -11.53 0.30 -17.74
C SER A 157 -10.56 0.07 -18.92
N ALA A 158 -9.64 -0.89 -18.80
CA ALA A 158 -8.60 -1.17 -19.79
C ALA A 158 -9.12 -1.72 -21.13
N TYR A 159 -10.21 -2.51 -21.11
CA TYR A 159 -10.81 -3.12 -22.29
C TYR A 159 -12.14 -2.45 -22.69
N CYS A 160 -12.47 -1.33 -22.05
CA CYS A 160 -13.65 -0.58 -22.44
C CYS A 160 -13.42 0.12 -23.78
N THR A 161 -14.35 -0.07 -24.72
CA THR A 161 -14.36 0.61 -26.01
C THR A 161 -15.57 1.55 -26.08
N PRO A 162 -15.58 2.54 -26.99
CA PRO A 162 -16.75 3.39 -27.21
C PRO A 162 -18.02 2.57 -27.43
N GLN A 163 -17.95 1.50 -28.24
CA GLN A 163 -19.09 0.62 -28.46
C GLN A 163 -19.56 -0.05 -27.15
N ARG A 164 -18.65 -0.67 -26.39
CA ARG A 164 -19.00 -1.36 -25.13
C ARG A 164 -19.61 -0.42 -24.09
N PHE A 165 -19.11 0.82 -24.01
CA PHE A 165 -19.66 1.84 -23.12
C PHE A 165 -21.11 2.21 -23.49
N PHE A 166 -21.39 2.42 -24.79
CA PHE A 166 -22.75 2.72 -25.24
C PHE A 166 -23.68 1.50 -25.16
N ASP A 167 -23.18 0.30 -25.46
CA ASP A 167 -23.92 -0.95 -25.27
C ASP A 167 -24.37 -1.09 -23.81
N TYR A 168 -23.48 -0.80 -22.85
CA TYR A 168 -23.80 -0.79 -21.43
C TYR A 168 -24.88 0.24 -21.08
N MET A 169 -24.79 1.48 -21.61
CA MET A 169 -25.85 2.49 -21.43
C MET A 169 -27.19 2.07 -22.04
N GLY A 170 -27.18 1.18 -23.02
CA GLY A 170 -28.37 0.62 -23.68
C GLY A 170 -28.93 -0.65 -23.05
N LEU A 171 -28.30 -1.16 -21.96
CA LEU A 171 -28.78 -2.34 -21.26
C LEU A 171 -30.04 -2.04 -20.42
N THR A 172 -30.95 -3.02 -20.40
CA THR A 172 -32.16 -2.94 -19.61
C THR A 172 -31.85 -2.81 -18.13
N ASN A 173 -32.45 -1.83 -17.47
CA ASN A 173 -32.33 -1.59 -16.04
C ASN A 173 -33.66 -1.05 -15.48
N PRO A 174 -33.82 -0.91 -14.15
CA PRO A 174 -35.08 -0.43 -13.55
C PRO A 174 -35.60 0.91 -14.07
N TYR A 175 -34.77 1.71 -14.75
CA TYR A 175 -35.11 3.01 -15.29
C TYR A 175 -35.09 3.05 -16.82
N LEU A 176 -34.44 2.08 -17.49
CA LEU A 176 -34.46 1.86 -18.94
C LEU A 176 -35.08 0.46 -19.24
N PRO A 177 -36.41 0.38 -19.41
CA PRO A 177 -37.15 -0.89 -19.43
C PRO A 177 -37.22 -1.58 -20.80
N PHE A 178 -36.34 -1.20 -21.72
CA PHE A 178 -36.21 -1.78 -23.06
C PHE A 178 -34.74 -1.68 -23.48
N ARG A 179 -34.32 -2.53 -24.41
CA ARG A 179 -32.93 -2.56 -24.88
C ARG A 179 -32.70 -1.52 -25.98
N MET A 180 -31.58 -0.80 -25.91
CA MET A 180 -31.14 0.11 -26.96
C MET A 180 -29.87 -0.43 -27.61
N ASN A 181 -29.90 -0.67 -28.91
CA ASN A 181 -28.72 -1.07 -29.67
C ASN A 181 -28.15 0.17 -30.36
N TYR A 182 -26.98 0.63 -29.93
CA TYR A 182 -26.31 1.75 -30.57
C TYR A 182 -25.57 1.29 -31.82
N ILE A 183 -25.97 1.82 -32.98
CA ILE A 183 -25.38 1.49 -34.27
C ILE A 183 -24.59 2.71 -34.78
N PRO A 184 -23.24 2.67 -34.74
CA PRO A 184 -22.42 3.78 -35.21
C PRO A 184 -22.63 4.01 -36.70
N GLN A 185 -22.91 5.26 -37.07
CA GLN A 185 -23.00 5.72 -38.44
C GLN A 185 -21.75 6.55 -38.81
N PRO A 186 -21.23 6.40 -40.04
CA PRO A 186 -20.12 7.21 -40.50
C PRO A 186 -20.53 8.69 -40.59
N ASP A 187 -19.55 9.56 -40.39
CA ASP A 187 -19.67 11.02 -40.20
C ASP A 187 -20.38 11.78 -41.34
N ASN A 188 -20.64 11.11 -42.47
CA ASN A 188 -21.30 11.68 -43.65
C ASN A 188 -22.84 11.65 -43.55
N THR A 189 -23.39 11.33 -42.39
CA THR A 189 -24.83 11.21 -42.15
C THR A 189 -25.29 12.29 -41.16
N GLU A 190 -26.20 13.17 -41.57
CA GLU A 190 -26.81 14.20 -40.71
C GLU A 190 -27.76 13.61 -39.62
N ILE A 191 -27.60 12.33 -39.29
CA ILE A 191 -28.55 11.50 -38.52
C ILE A 191 -28.52 11.83 -37.02
N PHE A 192 -27.49 12.53 -36.53
CA PHE A 192 -27.40 12.99 -35.15
C PHE A 192 -26.76 14.38 -35.08
N PHE A 193 -27.58 15.41 -34.89
CA PHE A 193 -27.13 16.80 -35.03
C PHE A 193 -26.42 17.35 -33.75
N HIS A 194 -26.54 16.61 -32.63
CA HIS A 194 -25.82 16.78 -31.35
C HIS A 194 -24.29 16.73 -31.46
N ALA A 195 -23.53 17.83 -31.34
CA ALA A 195 -22.06 17.76 -31.24
C ALA A 195 -21.57 17.49 -29.80
N ALA A 196 -20.73 16.47 -29.61
CA ALA A 196 -20.01 16.22 -28.35
C ALA A 196 -18.73 17.06 -28.27
N ARG A 197 -18.24 17.32 -27.06
CA ARG A 197 -17.00 18.08 -26.81
C ARG A 197 -15.94 17.26 -26.09
N ASN A 198 -14.67 17.59 -26.33
CA ASN A 198 -13.56 16.98 -25.60
C ASN A 198 -13.52 17.48 -24.15
N CYS A 199 -12.95 16.67 -23.24
CA CYS A 199 -12.97 17.01 -21.81
C CYS A 199 -12.18 18.28 -21.43
N ASN A 200 -11.24 18.72 -22.27
CA ASN A 200 -10.48 19.96 -22.11
C ASN A 200 -11.20 21.21 -22.63
N GLU A 201 -12.35 21.04 -23.28
CA GLU A 201 -13.17 22.14 -23.82
C GLU A 201 -14.24 22.57 -22.82
N VAL A 202 -14.48 23.88 -22.75
CA VAL A 202 -15.47 24.49 -21.85
C VAL A 202 -16.83 24.58 -22.56
N HIS A 203 -17.91 24.21 -21.87
CA HIS A 203 -19.28 24.46 -22.33
C HIS A 203 -19.69 25.92 -22.07
N GLN A 204 -20.54 26.51 -22.91
CA GLN A 204 -20.90 27.94 -22.81
C GLN A 204 -21.49 28.35 -21.45
N ASP A 205 -22.17 27.42 -20.77
CA ASP A 205 -22.77 27.63 -19.44
C ASP A 205 -21.80 27.37 -18.27
N GLU A 206 -20.54 27.02 -18.55
CA GLU A 206 -19.55 26.68 -17.53
C GLU A 206 -18.30 27.54 -17.58
N ILE A 207 -17.63 27.63 -16.44
CA ILE A 207 -16.48 28.50 -16.23
C ILE A 207 -15.17 27.76 -16.50
N TYR A 208 -15.14 26.43 -16.32
CA TYR A 208 -13.93 25.62 -16.37
C TYR A 208 -14.15 24.31 -17.14
N ALA A 209 -13.09 23.80 -17.77
CA ALA A 209 -13.07 22.47 -18.36
C ALA A 209 -12.85 21.39 -17.28
N CYS A 210 -12.87 20.11 -17.66
CA CYS A 210 -12.60 19.03 -16.71
C CYS A 210 -11.17 19.12 -16.15
N SER A 211 -11.02 18.74 -14.88
CA SER A 211 -9.73 18.77 -14.19
C SER A 211 -8.75 17.76 -14.80
N CYS A 212 -7.44 17.99 -14.67
CA CYS A 212 -6.40 17.07 -15.14
C CYS A 212 -6.52 15.64 -14.55
N ILE A 213 -7.02 15.51 -13.32
CA ILE A 213 -7.25 14.19 -12.67
C ILE A 213 -8.32 13.39 -13.41
N ASP A 214 -9.32 14.07 -13.95
CA ASP A 214 -10.47 13.46 -14.63
C ASP A 214 -10.37 13.55 -16.17
N CYS A 215 -9.31 14.18 -16.70
CA CYS A 215 -9.05 14.43 -18.12
C CYS A 215 -7.56 14.77 -18.36
N GLU A 216 -6.81 13.83 -18.92
CA GLU A 216 -5.38 13.98 -19.21
C GLU A 216 -5.10 15.08 -20.23
N LEU A 217 -6.03 15.33 -21.16
CA LEU A 217 -5.93 16.43 -22.14
C LEU A 217 -5.93 17.82 -21.48
N SER A 218 -6.39 17.95 -20.23
CA SER A 218 -6.31 19.17 -19.44
C SER A 218 -4.99 19.32 -18.69
N CYS A 219 -4.13 18.30 -18.67
CA CYS A 219 -2.88 18.33 -17.92
C CYS A 219 -1.81 19.18 -18.61
N LEU A 220 -1.11 19.99 -17.82
CA LEU A 220 0.15 20.57 -18.23
C LEU A 220 1.23 19.53 -17.96
N LEU A 221 1.90 19.06 -19.02
CA LEU A 221 3.05 18.16 -18.91
C LEU A 221 4.25 18.93 -18.35
N GLU A 222 4.27 19.18 -17.05
CA GLU A 222 5.48 19.59 -16.34
C GLU A 222 6.25 18.34 -15.92
N LEU A 223 7.43 18.15 -16.51
CA LEU A 223 8.39 17.15 -16.04
C LEU A 223 8.73 17.50 -14.59
N PHE A 224 8.30 16.67 -13.65
CA PHE A 224 8.72 16.81 -12.26
C PHE A 224 10.25 16.75 -12.23
N PRO A 225 10.94 17.75 -11.65
CA PRO A 225 12.38 17.67 -11.49
C PRO A 225 12.68 16.47 -10.61
N GLU A 226 13.55 15.58 -11.08
CA GLU A 226 14.06 14.48 -10.26
C GLU A 226 14.56 15.07 -8.93
N ALA A 227 14.06 14.53 -7.82
CA ALA A 227 14.54 14.91 -6.50
C ALA A 227 16.05 14.65 -6.47
N GLY A 228 16.84 15.70 -6.23
CA GLY A 228 18.28 15.57 -6.15
C GLY A 228 18.69 14.82 -4.89
N ASP A 229 18.77 13.50 -4.96
CA ASP A 229 19.14 12.60 -3.84
C ASP A 229 20.61 12.69 -3.39
N SER A 230 21.32 13.74 -3.81
CA SER A 230 22.72 13.89 -3.46
C SER A 230 22.88 14.76 -2.22
N PHE A 231 23.47 14.17 -1.16
CA PHE A 231 24.01 14.93 -0.03
C PHE A 231 25.11 15.87 -0.55
N LEU A 232 24.73 17.11 -0.88
CA LEU A 232 25.61 18.12 -1.46
C LEU A 232 25.97 19.17 -0.40
N ILE A 233 27.26 19.50 -0.31
CA ILE A 233 27.75 20.66 0.45
C ILE A 233 28.36 21.62 -0.56
N ILE A 234 27.74 22.79 -0.75
CA ILE A 234 28.16 23.81 -1.73
C ILE A 234 28.24 23.21 -3.16
N GLY A 235 27.26 22.38 -3.54
CA GLY A 235 27.19 21.77 -4.88
C GLY A 235 28.23 20.67 -5.16
N LEU A 236 29.05 20.28 -4.18
CA LEU A 236 29.96 19.14 -4.25
C LEU A 236 29.41 17.98 -3.42
N ASN A 237 29.75 16.75 -3.79
CA ASN A 237 29.40 15.57 -2.98
C ASN A 237 29.92 15.76 -1.55
N GLY A 238 29.01 15.74 -0.57
CA GLY A 238 29.30 16.09 0.82
C GLY A 238 30.36 15.20 1.46
N PHE A 239 30.44 13.92 1.09
CA PHE A 239 31.52 13.03 1.54
C PHE A 239 32.88 13.51 1.05
N THR A 240 32.99 13.86 -0.23
CA THR A 240 34.25 14.36 -0.81
C THR A 240 34.66 15.70 -0.19
N PHE A 241 33.70 16.58 0.07
CA PHE A 241 33.94 17.87 0.73
C PHE A 241 34.46 17.68 2.16
N ILE A 242 33.84 16.81 2.95
CA ILE A 242 34.26 16.53 4.33
C ILE A 242 35.67 15.94 4.35
N VAL A 243 35.95 14.95 3.50
CA VAL A 243 37.29 14.33 3.41
C VAL A 243 38.35 15.37 3.01
N ALA A 244 38.07 16.21 2.02
CA ALA A 244 38.97 17.28 1.61
C ALA A 244 39.22 18.29 2.75
N ALA A 245 38.17 18.69 3.47
CA ALA A 245 38.30 19.59 4.61
C ALA A 245 39.19 19.00 5.72
N ILE A 246 39.01 17.71 6.04
CA ILE A 246 39.84 17.00 7.03
C ILE A 246 41.30 16.94 6.59
N LEU A 247 41.56 16.61 5.32
CA LEU A 247 42.92 16.55 4.78
C LEU A 247 43.59 17.93 4.75
N CYS A 248 42.85 18.98 4.36
CA CYS A 248 43.35 20.36 4.41
C CYS A 248 43.69 20.78 5.84
N ALA A 249 42.80 20.52 6.81
CA ALA A 249 43.05 20.82 8.22
C ALA A 249 44.30 20.07 8.75
N PHE A 250 44.45 18.79 8.40
CA PHE A 250 45.61 17.99 8.79
C PHE A 250 46.91 18.51 8.15
N SER A 251 46.89 18.84 6.87
CA SER A 251 48.07 19.39 6.16
C SER A 251 48.49 20.76 6.70
N PHE A 252 47.51 21.61 7.05
CA PHE A 252 47.74 22.90 7.66
C PHE A 252 48.33 22.76 9.07
N GLY A 253 47.79 21.83 9.88
CA GLY A 253 48.33 21.49 11.19
C GLY A 253 49.77 20.97 11.13
N CYS A 254 50.06 20.07 10.19
CA CYS A 254 51.42 19.57 9.94
C CYS A 254 52.36 20.70 9.51
N SER A 255 51.92 21.58 8.61
CA SER A 255 52.71 22.72 8.13
C SER A 255 53.02 23.72 9.26
N ILE A 256 52.04 24.00 10.12
CA ILE A 256 52.22 24.81 11.33
C ILE A 256 53.21 24.14 12.28
N ALA A 257 53.08 22.84 12.54
CA ALA A 257 54.00 22.10 13.40
C ALA A 257 55.43 22.14 12.85
N ILE A 258 55.61 21.91 11.54
CA ILE A 258 56.92 21.99 10.86
C ILE A 258 57.47 23.42 10.91
N TYR A 259 56.64 24.44 10.70
CA TYR A 259 57.02 25.86 10.81
C TYR A 259 57.48 26.20 12.24
N PHE A 260 56.75 25.76 13.27
CA PHE A 260 57.16 25.94 14.66
C PHE A 260 58.43 25.15 15.00
N LEU A 261 58.59 23.92 14.49
CA LEU A 261 59.80 23.12 14.69
C LEU A 261 61.02 23.75 14.00
N THR A 262 60.86 24.28 12.79
CA THR A 262 61.93 24.98 12.05
C THR A 262 62.29 26.32 12.67
N ILE A 263 61.32 27.12 13.13
CA ILE A 263 61.57 28.33 13.93
C ILE A 263 62.23 27.96 15.25
N ARG A 264 61.79 26.89 15.92
CA ARG A 264 62.42 26.43 17.16
C ARG A 264 63.88 26.11 16.89
N ASN A 265 64.18 25.28 15.88
CA ASN A 265 65.54 24.94 15.45
C ASN A 265 66.37 26.16 15.07
N ARG A 266 65.85 27.09 14.24
CA ARG A 266 66.56 28.33 13.89
C ARG A 266 66.81 29.22 15.11
N ARG A 267 65.85 29.32 16.03
CA ARG A 267 66.03 30.04 17.30
C ARG A 267 67.01 29.32 18.23
N THR A 268 67.10 27.99 18.21
CA THR A 268 68.13 27.22 18.95
C THR A 268 69.52 27.44 18.35
N PHE A 269 69.61 27.55 17.02
CA PHE A 269 70.87 27.81 16.31
C PHE A 269 71.32 29.27 16.45
N ARG A 270 70.38 30.22 16.56
CA ARG A 270 70.65 31.67 16.70
C ARG A 270 70.82 32.12 18.17
N ARG A 271 70.29 31.38 19.16
CA ARG A 271 70.60 31.56 20.60
C ARG A 271 71.88 30.82 20.96
N LYS A 272 73.01 31.29 20.42
CA LYS A 272 74.35 31.07 21.01
C LYS A 272 74.77 32.23 21.92
N GLY A 273 73.82 33.07 22.37
CA GLY A 273 74.05 34.13 23.35
C GLY A 273 72.74 34.82 23.75
N GLY A 274 72.35 34.69 25.02
CA GLY A 274 71.21 35.39 25.64
C GLY A 274 70.34 34.45 26.51
N PRO A 275 70.07 34.78 27.78
CA PRO A 275 69.44 33.87 28.74
C PRO A 275 68.02 33.51 28.31
N ASP A 276 67.67 32.26 28.54
CA ASP A 276 66.63 31.56 27.80
C ASP A 276 65.35 31.40 28.64
N ASN A 277 64.30 32.19 28.38
CA ASN A 277 62.94 31.90 28.89
C ASN A 277 62.32 30.59 28.34
N ARG A 278 63.07 29.74 27.60
CA ARG A 278 62.69 28.33 27.39
C ARG A 278 62.87 27.50 28.65
N ASP A 279 63.69 27.95 29.60
CA ASP A 279 63.87 27.28 30.87
C ASP A 279 62.53 27.22 31.62
N ASP A 280 61.70 28.27 31.59
CA ASP A 280 60.42 28.23 32.31
C ASP A 280 59.38 27.26 31.72
N ARG A 281 59.24 27.11 30.39
CA ARG A 281 58.28 26.14 29.80
C ARG A 281 58.80 24.70 29.82
N VAL A 282 60.09 24.50 29.55
CA VAL A 282 60.74 23.18 29.69
C VAL A 282 60.78 22.78 31.15
N ALA A 283 61.05 23.70 32.08
CA ALA A 283 60.91 23.47 33.51
C ALA A 283 59.46 23.29 33.93
N THR A 284 58.45 23.91 33.30
CA THR A 284 57.03 23.69 33.67
C THR A 284 56.54 22.30 33.22
N VAL A 285 56.86 21.86 31.99
CA VAL A 285 56.55 20.50 31.52
C VAL A 285 57.36 19.46 32.29
N ASN A 286 58.65 19.72 32.57
CA ASN A 286 59.45 18.85 33.41
C ASN A 286 58.96 18.86 34.86
N LYS A 287 58.49 19.99 35.40
CA LYS A 287 57.86 20.07 36.73
C LYS A 287 56.56 19.29 36.78
N PHE A 288 55.72 19.37 35.76
CA PHE A 288 54.48 18.59 35.67
C PHE A 288 54.78 17.10 35.55
N ASN A 289 55.69 16.71 34.66
CA ASN A 289 56.12 15.32 34.52
C ASN A 289 56.79 14.79 35.79
N SER A 290 57.70 15.56 36.41
CA SER A 290 58.30 15.22 37.70
C SER A 290 57.26 15.16 38.81
N ALA A 291 56.26 16.05 38.82
CA ALA A 291 55.18 16.02 39.81
C ALA A 291 54.28 14.78 39.63
N MET A 292 53.94 14.43 38.39
CA MET A 292 53.20 13.21 38.06
C MET A 292 54.01 11.95 38.39
N GLU A 293 55.32 11.96 38.11
CA GLU A 293 56.23 10.87 38.48
C GLU A 293 56.29 10.70 39.99
N ILE A 294 56.47 11.79 40.75
CA ILE A 294 56.47 11.77 42.21
C ILE A 294 55.11 11.28 42.73
N ALA A 295 54.00 11.80 42.19
CA ALA A 295 52.65 11.41 42.60
C ALA A 295 52.36 9.93 42.32
N PHE A 296 52.59 9.44 41.10
CA PHE A 296 52.38 8.03 40.76
C PHE A 296 53.35 7.11 41.49
N ARG A 297 54.58 7.56 41.77
CA ARG A 297 55.51 6.82 42.62
C ARG A 297 54.99 6.73 44.05
N TYR A 298 54.47 7.81 44.63
CA TYR A 298 53.87 7.77 45.96
C TYR A 298 52.62 6.88 45.99
N ILE A 299 51.73 7.00 45.00
CA ILE A 299 50.52 6.16 44.87
C ILE A 299 50.93 4.69 44.69
N GLY A 300 51.91 4.40 43.82
CA GLY A 300 52.39 3.04 43.57
C GLY A 300 53.04 2.41 44.80
N ILE A 301 53.88 3.16 45.53
CA ILE A 301 54.47 2.70 46.80
C ILE A 301 53.37 2.47 47.84
N TYR A 302 52.36 3.34 47.91
CA TYR A 302 51.24 3.20 48.82
C TYR A 302 50.40 1.95 48.50
N MET A 303 50.06 1.74 47.22
CA MET A 303 49.32 0.56 46.76
C MET A 303 50.11 -0.74 46.95
N ALA A 304 51.43 -0.71 46.76
CA ALA A 304 52.30 -1.86 47.00
C ALA A 304 52.42 -2.19 48.50
N LYS A 305 52.50 -1.16 49.37
CA LYS A 305 52.61 -1.33 50.83
C LYS A 305 51.32 -1.86 51.45
N TYR A 306 50.16 -1.43 50.95
CA TYR A 306 48.83 -1.80 51.47
C TYR A 306 48.03 -2.65 50.46
N SER A 307 48.70 -3.57 49.77
CA SER A 307 48.12 -4.33 48.65
C SER A 307 46.83 -5.09 49.00
N THR A 308 46.78 -5.75 50.16
CA THR A 308 45.59 -6.49 50.61
C THR A 308 44.39 -5.57 50.85
N LEU A 309 44.63 -4.40 51.43
CA LEU A 309 43.58 -3.41 51.72
C LEU A 309 43.06 -2.77 50.43
N VAL A 310 43.95 -2.46 49.48
CA VAL A 310 43.58 -1.92 48.17
C VAL A 310 42.77 -2.94 47.35
N LEU A 311 43.15 -4.23 47.36
CA LEU A 311 42.38 -5.28 46.69
C LEU A 311 40.99 -5.47 47.32
N PHE A 312 40.90 -5.41 48.65
CA PHE A 312 39.62 -5.47 49.35
C PHE A 312 38.68 -4.33 48.94
N PHE A 313 39.13 -3.07 49.05
CA PHE A 313 38.28 -1.92 48.69
C PHE A 313 37.95 -1.85 47.20
N SER A 314 38.89 -2.18 46.31
CA SER A 314 38.61 -2.19 44.87
C SER A 314 37.60 -3.28 44.48
N SER A 315 37.68 -4.48 45.06
CA SER A 315 36.69 -5.53 44.84
C SER A 315 35.30 -5.17 45.37
N TYR A 316 35.21 -4.54 46.53
CA TYR A 316 33.94 -4.08 47.09
C TYR A 316 33.31 -2.96 46.25
N LEU A 317 34.12 -2.01 45.77
CA LEU A 317 33.66 -0.96 44.86
C LEU A 317 33.12 -1.54 43.55
N VAL A 318 33.80 -2.55 43.01
CA VAL A 318 33.37 -3.31 41.82
C VAL A 318 32.01 -3.97 42.05
N ILE A 319 31.83 -4.68 43.17
CA ILE A 319 30.58 -5.36 43.49
C ILE A 319 29.45 -4.33 43.69
N ALA A 320 29.74 -3.23 44.38
CA ALA A 320 28.79 -2.15 44.60
C ALA A 320 28.33 -1.49 43.29
N LEU A 321 29.25 -1.27 42.34
CA LEU A 321 28.90 -0.76 41.00
C LEU A 321 28.17 -1.82 40.16
N GLY A 322 28.55 -3.09 40.28
CA GLY A 322 27.91 -4.20 39.58
C GLY A 322 26.48 -4.50 40.06
N TYR A 323 26.12 -4.11 41.29
CA TYR A 323 24.77 -4.27 41.82
C TYR A 323 23.69 -3.61 40.95
N GLY A 324 24.03 -2.53 40.23
CA GLY A 324 23.12 -1.87 39.29
C GLY A 324 22.64 -2.76 38.14
N ALA A 325 23.36 -3.84 37.82
CA ALA A 325 22.97 -4.77 36.76
C ALA A 325 21.68 -5.55 37.08
N PHE A 326 21.31 -5.72 38.35
CA PHE A 326 20.08 -6.41 38.74
C PHE A 326 18.81 -5.63 38.40
N ASN A 327 18.92 -4.33 38.12
CA ASN A 327 17.79 -3.48 37.74
C ASN A 327 17.88 -3.04 36.28
N LEU A 328 18.59 -3.80 35.44
CA LEU A 328 18.70 -3.52 34.02
C LEU A 328 17.38 -3.88 33.32
N SER A 329 16.73 -2.89 32.72
CA SER A 329 15.61 -3.07 31.80
C SER A 329 16.12 -2.99 30.36
N VAL A 330 15.87 -4.01 29.55
CA VAL A 330 16.23 -4.03 28.13
C VAL A 330 14.98 -3.76 27.30
N THR A 331 15.07 -2.79 26.39
CA THR A 331 14.00 -2.49 25.43
C THR A 331 14.21 -3.32 24.17
N THR A 332 13.20 -4.10 23.77
CA THR A 332 13.21 -4.93 22.54
C THR A 332 12.42 -4.30 21.39
N ASN A 333 11.50 -3.37 21.68
CA ASN A 333 10.70 -2.71 20.66
C ASN A 333 11.58 -1.89 19.69
N PRO A 334 11.60 -2.20 18.38
CA PRO A 334 12.47 -1.56 17.41
C PRO A 334 12.16 -0.08 17.25
N VAL A 335 10.89 0.32 17.36
CA VAL A 335 10.50 1.73 17.21
C VAL A 335 11.18 2.58 18.29
N GLU A 336 11.22 2.10 19.53
CA GLU A 336 11.90 2.78 20.65
C GLU A 336 13.43 2.87 20.49
N ILE A 337 14.03 1.89 19.81
CA ILE A 337 15.49 1.85 19.58
C ILE A 337 15.88 2.78 18.42
N TRP A 338 15.09 2.80 17.34
CA TRP A 338 15.45 3.46 16.08
C TRP A 338 14.89 4.88 15.93
N ALA A 339 13.85 5.25 16.67
CA ALA A 339 13.23 6.57 16.58
C ALA A 339 13.32 7.32 17.92
N GLY A 340 14.00 8.47 17.93
CA GLY A 340 14.09 9.31 19.12
C GLY A 340 12.71 9.82 19.58
N PRO A 341 12.46 9.93 20.89
CA PRO A 341 11.12 10.16 21.45
C PRO A 341 10.53 11.54 21.13
N ARG A 342 11.36 12.49 20.68
CA ARG A 342 10.92 13.83 20.22
C ARG A 342 11.20 14.06 18.75
N SER A 343 11.48 13.01 17.99
CA SER A 343 11.57 13.11 16.54
C SER A 343 10.21 13.49 15.96
N ARG A 344 10.20 14.21 14.84
CA ARG A 344 8.96 14.61 14.17
C ARG A 344 8.09 13.40 13.83
N SER A 345 8.70 12.36 13.25
CA SER A 345 8.00 11.12 12.88
C SER A 345 7.36 10.44 14.10
N ARG A 346 7.99 10.49 15.27
CA ARG A 346 7.40 9.97 16.50
C ARG A 346 6.16 10.76 16.91
N LEU A 347 6.24 12.09 16.92
CA LEU A 347 5.11 12.94 17.28
C LEU A 347 3.92 12.78 16.31
N GLU A 348 4.20 12.62 15.02
CA GLU A 348 3.17 12.35 14.01
C GLU A 348 2.53 10.97 14.21
N LYS A 349 3.34 9.95 14.55
CA LYS A 349 2.84 8.62 14.89
C LYS A 349 1.97 8.63 16.15
N ASP A 350 2.44 9.24 17.23
CA ASP A 350 1.71 9.30 18.50
C ASP A 350 0.37 10.02 18.30
N PHE A 351 0.36 11.13 17.55
CA PHE A 351 -0.88 11.81 17.16
C PHE A 351 -1.81 10.90 16.36
N PHE A 352 -1.30 10.13 15.40
CA PHE A 352 -2.11 9.21 14.61
C PHE A 352 -2.72 8.11 15.50
N ASP A 353 -1.90 7.45 16.31
CA ASP A 353 -2.30 6.33 17.16
C ASP A 353 -3.36 6.77 18.21
N GLU A 354 -3.26 7.98 18.75
CA GLU A 354 -4.25 8.53 19.70
C GLU A 354 -5.60 8.87 19.05
N ASN A 355 -5.61 9.38 17.81
CA ASN A 355 -6.83 9.85 17.16
C ASN A 355 -7.53 8.78 16.30
N PHE A 356 -6.76 7.87 15.72
CA PHE A 356 -7.25 6.89 14.73
C PHE A 356 -7.06 5.43 15.17
N ARG A 357 -6.51 5.20 16.36
CA ARG A 357 -5.96 3.92 16.84
C ARG A 357 -4.65 3.55 16.12
N PRO A 358 -3.83 2.67 16.71
CA PRO A 358 -2.63 2.20 16.06
C PRO A 358 -2.94 1.50 14.74
N PHE A 359 -2.03 1.65 13.79
CA PHE A 359 -2.09 0.92 12.54
C PHE A 359 -2.15 -0.60 12.79
N TYR A 360 -2.99 -1.31 12.04
CA TYR A 360 -3.19 -2.75 12.18
C TYR A 360 -1.88 -3.54 11.96
N ARG A 361 -1.86 -4.77 12.47
CA ARG A 361 -0.76 -5.73 12.31
C ARG A 361 -1.04 -6.60 11.09
N THR A 362 -0.01 -6.92 10.33
CA THR A 362 -0.15 -7.63 9.05
C THR A 362 0.57 -8.96 9.10
N GLU A 363 -0.17 -10.03 8.79
CA GLU A 363 0.37 -11.37 8.61
C GLU A 363 0.23 -11.74 7.13
N GLN A 364 1.36 -11.79 6.43
CA GLN A 364 1.40 -11.97 4.99
C GLN A 364 2.08 -13.27 4.61
N ILE A 365 1.53 -13.94 3.61
CA ILE A 365 2.06 -15.16 3.02
C ILE A 365 2.06 -14.97 1.51
N PHE A 366 3.24 -15.05 0.90
CA PHE A 366 3.42 -15.12 -0.53
C PHE A 366 3.62 -16.57 -0.92
N ILE A 367 2.76 -17.06 -1.80
CA ILE A 367 2.75 -18.46 -2.22
C ILE A 367 3.01 -18.51 -3.71
N LYS A 368 4.10 -19.17 -4.08
CA LYS A 368 4.55 -19.30 -5.46
C LYS A 368 4.26 -20.70 -5.98
N ALA A 369 3.76 -20.79 -7.20
CA ALA A 369 3.61 -22.07 -7.89
C ALA A 369 4.99 -22.56 -8.38
N VAL A 370 5.28 -23.84 -8.12
CA VAL A 370 6.51 -24.52 -8.56
C VAL A 370 6.12 -25.75 -9.36
N ASN A 371 6.82 -26.01 -10.47
CA ASN A 371 6.49 -27.12 -11.40
C ASN A 371 5.07 -27.05 -11.98
N VAL A 372 4.48 -25.86 -12.04
CA VAL A 372 3.21 -25.58 -12.71
C VAL A 372 3.51 -24.60 -13.84
N ASP A 373 3.16 -24.99 -15.07
CA ASP A 373 3.41 -24.18 -16.26
C ASP A 373 2.22 -23.27 -16.56
N SER A 374 2.49 -22.16 -17.25
CA SER A 374 1.45 -21.32 -17.86
C SER A 374 0.63 -22.10 -18.89
N PHE A 375 -0.64 -21.74 -19.05
CA PHE A 375 -1.55 -22.41 -19.98
C PHE A 375 -2.40 -21.39 -20.76
N GLU A 376 -2.85 -21.79 -21.95
CA GLU A 376 -3.75 -20.98 -22.78
C GLU A 376 -5.20 -21.22 -22.38
N TYR A 377 -5.97 -20.15 -22.27
CA TYR A 377 -7.39 -20.19 -21.93
C TYR A 377 -8.17 -19.22 -22.82
N TYR A 378 -9.31 -19.69 -23.37
CA TYR A 378 -10.22 -18.82 -24.10
C TYR A 378 -11.09 -18.05 -23.11
N SER A 379 -10.82 -16.77 -22.91
CA SER A 379 -11.61 -15.93 -22.00
C SER A 379 -12.79 -15.32 -22.74
N SER A 380 -13.99 -15.59 -22.22
CA SER A 380 -15.24 -14.98 -22.69
C SER A 380 -15.25 -13.46 -22.46
N ILE A 381 -14.61 -13.02 -21.37
CA ILE A 381 -14.48 -11.62 -20.97
C ILE A 381 -13.54 -10.84 -21.90
N MET A 382 -12.38 -11.43 -22.23
CA MET A 382 -11.40 -10.78 -23.12
C MET A 382 -11.76 -10.93 -24.61
N GLY A 383 -12.62 -11.90 -24.94
CA GLY A 383 -13.03 -12.18 -26.31
C GLY A 383 -11.93 -12.82 -27.17
N GLY A 384 -11.06 -13.63 -26.55
CA GLY A 384 -9.92 -14.25 -27.22
C GLY A 384 -9.12 -15.20 -26.32
N ASP A 385 -8.12 -15.85 -26.92
CA ASP A 385 -7.17 -16.70 -26.22
C ASP A 385 -6.19 -15.84 -25.41
N VAL A 386 -6.02 -16.18 -24.13
CA VAL A 386 -5.15 -15.49 -23.18
C VAL A 386 -4.23 -16.51 -22.53
N THR A 387 -2.94 -16.19 -22.49
CA THR A 387 -1.96 -16.96 -21.71
C THR A 387 -2.10 -16.62 -20.23
N LEU A 388 -2.44 -17.61 -19.42
CA LEU A 388 -2.56 -17.48 -17.97
C LEU A 388 -1.32 -18.02 -17.26
N GLY A 389 -0.91 -17.31 -16.22
CA GLY A 389 0.15 -17.69 -15.32
C GLY A 389 -0.25 -18.85 -14.41
N PRO A 390 0.73 -19.53 -13.80
CA PRO A 390 0.51 -20.65 -12.89
C PRO A 390 -0.44 -20.37 -11.71
N ALA A 391 -0.61 -19.11 -11.32
CA ALA A 391 -1.50 -18.71 -10.23
C ALA A 391 -2.99 -19.07 -10.48
N PHE A 392 -3.40 -19.25 -11.73
CA PHE A 392 -4.77 -19.60 -12.10
C PHE A 392 -5.02 -21.12 -12.15
N ASP A 393 -4.01 -21.95 -11.90
CA ASP A 393 -4.18 -23.40 -11.88
C ASP A 393 -5.10 -23.81 -10.70
N LYS A 394 -6.14 -24.59 -11.02
CA LYS A 394 -7.15 -25.01 -10.03
C LYS A 394 -6.56 -25.86 -8.92
N THR A 395 -5.61 -26.74 -9.23
CA THR A 395 -5.00 -27.64 -8.25
C THR A 395 -4.14 -26.85 -7.27
N PHE A 396 -3.33 -25.93 -7.79
CA PHE A 396 -2.55 -24.99 -7.00
C PHE A 396 -3.43 -24.15 -6.07
N LEU A 397 -4.49 -23.53 -6.58
CA LEU A 397 -5.41 -22.71 -5.78
C LEU A 397 -6.11 -23.51 -4.68
N LEU A 398 -6.52 -24.75 -4.95
CA LEU A 398 -7.14 -25.60 -3.92
C LEU A 398 -6.21 -25.84 -2.74
N GLU A 399 -4.92 -26.09 -2.97
CA GLU A 399 -3.95 -26.27 -1.89
C GLU A 399 -3.72 -24.98 -1.10
N VAL A 400 -3.68 -23.83 -1.78
CA VAL A 400 -3.62 -22.51 -1.13
C VAL A 400 -4.84 -22.29 -0.23
N PHE A 401 -6.03 -22.59 -0.73
CA PHE A 401 -7.28 -22.36 0.00
C PHE A 401 -7.44 -23.30 1.19
N LYS A 402 -6.94 -24.54 1.09
CA LYS A 402 -6.83 -25.45 2.25
C LYS A 402 -5.90 -24.87 3.31
N LEU A 403 -4.73 -24.36 2.93
CA LEU A 403 -3.81 -23.71 3.86
C LEU A 403 -4.48 -22.51 4.57
N GLN A 404 -5.19 -21.66 3.82
CA GLN A 404 -5.96 -20.55 4.42
C GLN A 404 -6.93 -21.06 5.50
N LYS A 405 -7.68 -22.13 5.24
CA LYS A 405 -8.63 -22.69 6.21
C LYS A 405 -7.95 -23.26 7.45
N LEU A 406 -6.80 -23.92 7.29
CA LEU A 406 -6.01 -24.37 8.43
C LEU A 406 -5.53 -23.20 9.29
N ILE A 407 -5.14 -22.08 8.67
CA ILE A 407 -4.73 -20.86 9.38
C ILE A 407 -5.90 -20.23 10.15
N GLU A 408 -7.07 -20.14 9.53
CA GLU A 408 -8.29 -19.61 10.16
C GLU A 408 -8.71 -20.42 11.40
N GLU A 409 -8.30 -21.68 11.50
CA GLU A 409 -8.56 -22.58 12.62
C GLU A 409 -7.53 -22.50 13.76
N ILE A 410 -6.42 -21.77 13.58
CA ILE A 410 -5.38 -21.61 14.62
C ILE A 410 -5.96 -20.94 15.86
N LYS A 411 -5.67 -21.51 17.03
CA LYS A 411 -6.06 -20.98 18.33
C LYS A 411 -4.87 -20.96 19.29
N THR A 412 -4.91 -20.01 20.21
CA THR A 412 -4.01 -19.99 21.37
C THR A 412 -4.42 -21.03 22.41
N ASP A 413 -3.58 -21.23 23.41
CA ASP A 413 -3.84 -22.13 24.55
C ASP A 413 -5.12 -21.72 25.32
N ASP A 414 -5.44 -20.42 25.34
CA ASP A 414 -6.65 -19.85 25.91
C ASP A 414 -7.88 -19.94 24.97
N ASN A 415 -7.77 -20.68 23.87
CA ASN A 415 -8.82 -20.88 22.86
C ASN A 415 -9.29 -19.56 22.20
N ILE A 416 -8.39 -18.57 22.10
CA ILE A 416 -8.57 -17.33 21.34
C ILE A 416 -8.14 -17.60 19.90
N GLY A 417 -9.02 -17.34 18.94
CA GLY A 417 -8.74 -17.54 17.51
C GLY A 417 -8.71 -16.24 16.73
N LEU A 418 -8.40 -16.33 15.43
CA LEU A 418 -8.32 -15.16 14.54
C LEU A 418 -9.58 -14.28 14.60
N LYS A 419 -10.76 -14.89 14.66
CA LYS A 419 -12.04 -14.16 14.77
C LYS A 419 -12.14 -13.21 15.95
N ASP A 420 -11.36 -13.42 17.02
CA ASP A 420 -11.47 -12.63 18.25
C ASP A 420 -10.61 -11.35 18.17
N MET A 421 -9.54 -11.36 17.37
CA MET A 421 -8.55 -10.27 17.29
C MET A 421 -8.39 -9.62 15.91
N CYS A 422 -8.98 -10.20 14.86
CA CYS A 422 -8.87 -9.68 13.50
C CYS A 422 -9.43 -8.25 13.35
N TYR A 423 -8.91 -7.53 12.37
CA TYR A 423 -9.49 -6.27 11.92
C TYR A 423 -10.78 -6.54 11.13
N ALA A 424 -11.87 -5.84 11.49
CA ALA A 424 -13.20 -6.06 10.93
C ALA A 424 -13.91 -4.72 10.68
N PRO A 425 -13.84 -4.13 9.47
CA PRO A 425 -14.21 -2.74 9.21
C PRO A 425 -15.70 -2.46 9.31
N LEU A 426 -16.56 -3.44 8.97
CA LEU A 426 -18.02 -3.31 9.03
C LEU A 426 -18.61 -3.71 10.40
N GLN A 427 -17.77 -4.11 11.35
CA GLN A 427 -18.18 -4.50 12.69
C GLN A 427 -18.14 -3.30 13.64
N GLY A 428 -19.29 -2.96 14.21
CA GLY A 428 -19.44 -1.91 15.20
C GLY A 428 -20.07 -2.41 16.51
N PRO A 429 -20.28 -1.52 17.50
CA PRO A 429 -20.83 -1.88 18.81
C PRO A 429 -22.25 -2.49 18.76
N PHE A 430 -22.97 -2.27 17.66
CA PHE A 430 -24.35 -2.72 17.46
C PHE A 430 -24.47 -3.88 16.46
N SER A 431 -23.34 -4.37 15.96
CA SER A 431 -23.29 -5.44 14.97
C SER A 431 -23.47 -6.82 15.62
N SER A 432 -23.78 -7.82 14.80
CA SER A 432 -23.83 -9.22 15.23
C SER A 432 -22.45 -9.70 15.71
N PRO A 433 -22.37 -10.76 16.54
CA PRO A 433 -21.10 -11.29 17.02
C PRO A 433 -20.12 -11.54 15.87
N ARG A 434 -18.86 -11.14 16.08
CA ARG A 434 -17.80 -11.26 15.08
C ARG A 434 -17.62 -12.72 14.67
N SER A 435 -17.59 -12.95 13.36
CA SER A 435 -17.30 -14.24 12.74
C SER A 435 -16.05 -14.13 11.88
N ILE A 436 -15.50 -15.25 11.41
CA ILE A 436 -14.33 -15.24 10.54
C ILE A 436 -14.59 -14.49 9.22
N ASN A 437 -15.81 -14.58 8.69
CA ASN A 437 -16.23 -13.85 7.48
C ASN A 437 -16.32 -12.33 7.68
N SER A 438 -16.35 -11.86 8.94
CA SER A 438 -16.27 -10.43 9.23
C SER A 438 -14.83 -9.90 9.30
N CYS A 439 -13.84 -10.79 9.35
CA CYS A 439 -12.43 -10.43 9.38
C CYS A 439 -11.92 -10.06 8.00
N THR A 440 -11.05 -9.05 7.93
CA THR A 440 -10.35 -8.71 6.70
C THR A 440 -9.26 -9.74 6.42
N VAL A 441 -9.61 -10.73 5.59
CA VAL A 441 -8.71 -11.72 5.00
C VAL A 441 -8.68 -11.44 3.50
N MET A 442 -7.55 -10.92 3.01
CA MET A 442 -7.36 -10.62 1.60
C MET A 442 -6.73 -11.84 0.93
N SER A 443 -7.56 -12.59 0.24
CA SER A 443 -7.21 -13.83 -0.48
C SER A 443 -8.19 -14.00 -1.63
N LEU A 444 -7.75 -14.64 -2.73
CA LEU A 444 -8.61 -14.95 -3.88
C LEU A 444 -9.80 -15.86 -3.52
N LEU A 445 -9.72 -16.63 -2.42
CA LEU A 445 -10.87 -17.42 -1.94
C LEU A 445 -12.05 -16.52 -1.52
N GLY A 446 -11.80 -15.27 -1.14
CA GLY A 446 -12.86 -14.34 -0.79
C GLY A 446 -13.77 -13.98 -1.98
N LEU A 447 -13.31 -14.16 -3.23
CA LEU A 447 -14.16 -14.04 -4.43
C LEU A 447 -15.25 -15.13 -4.51
N PHE A 448 -15.11 -16.19 -3.71
CA PHE A 448 -16.01 -17.34 -3.61
C PHE A 448 -16.53 -17.48 -2.17
N ASP A 449 -16.86 -16.35 -1.53
CA ASP A 449 -17.42 -16.27 -0.19
C ASP A 449 -16.59 -16.94 0.93
N ASN A 450 -15.26 -17.03 0.73
CA ASN A 450 -14.38 -17.78 1.61
C ASN A 450 -14.76 -19.28 1.72
N ASN A 451 -15.37 -19.88 0.68
CA ASN A 451 -15.83 -21.27 0.69
C ASN A 451 -15.16 -22.09 -0.43
N ILE A 452 -14.46 -23.17 -0.04
CA ILE A 452 -13.77 -24.06 -0.98
C ILE A 452 -14.78 -24.81 -1.86
N ASP A 453 -15.93 -25.22 -1.31
CA ASP A 453 -16.95 -25.98 -2.06
C ASP A 453 -17.55 -25.15 -3.19
N ASP A 454 -17.67 -23.84 -3.01
CA ASP A 454 -18.24 -22.94 -4.00
C ASP A 454 -17.23 -22.67 -5.12
N PHE A 455 -15.94 -22.51 -4.78
CA PHE A 455 -14.85 -22.50 -5.75
C PHE A 455 -14.73 -23.80 -6.55
N GLU A 456 -14.88 -24.96 -5.92
CA GLU A 456 -14.80 -26.25 -6.63
C GLU A 456 -15.91 -26.42 -7.66
N LYS A 457 -17.13 -25.97 -7.33
CA LYS A 457 -18.31 -26.03 -8.22
C LYS A 457 -18.28 -24.99 -9.33
N ALA A 458 -17.53 -23.91 -9.19
CA ALA A 458 -17.41 -22.88 -10.22
C ALA A 458 -16.69 -23.44 -11.46
N GLU A 459 -17.42 -23.56 -12.57
CA GLU A 459 -16.89 -23.98 -13.87
C GLU A 459 -16.16 -22.81 -14.58
N ASP A 460 -16.64 -21.58 -14.34
CA ASP A 460 -16.18 -20.32 -14.91
C ASP A 460 -15.27 -19.51 -13.95
N TYR A 461 -14.66 -20.18 -12.97
CA TYR A 461 -13.84 -19.53 -11.93
C TYR A 461 -12.74 -18.63 -12.51
N ILE A 462 -12.16 -19.00 -13.65
CA ILE A 462 -11.12 -18.22 -14.34
C ILE A 462 -11.69 -16.89 -14.84
N ASP A 463 -12.83 -16.94 -15.55
CA ASP A 463 -13.46 -15.73 -16.08
C ASP A 463 -13.95 -14.84 -14.92
N HIS A 464 -14.48 -15.40 -13.84
CA HIS A 464 -14.81 -14.66 -12.61
C HIS A 464 -13.58 -13.99 -11.97
N MET A 465 -12.47 -14.71 -11.85
CA MET A 465 -11.21 -14.18 -11.31
C MET A 465 -10.60 -13.08 -12.18
N ILE A 466 -10.67 -13.21 -13.51
CA ILE A 466 -10.23 -12.19 -14.47
C ILE A 466 -11.14 -10.96 -14.41
N PHE A 467 -12.45 -11.18 -14.29
CA PHE A 467 -13.42 -10.10 -14.14
C PHE A 467 -13.15 -9.31 -12.85
N CYS A 468 -12.99 -10.00 -11.73
CA CYS A 468 -12.71 -9.36 -10.45
C CYS A 468 -11.31 -8.75 -10.34
N SER A 469 -10.31 -9.24 -11.11
CA SER A 469 -9.02 -8.56 -11.17
C SER A 469 -9.09 -7.21 -11.91
N LYS A 470 -10.05 -7.07 -12.82
CA LYS A 470 -10.28 -5.84 -13.59
C LYS A 470 -11.28 -4.89 -12.95
N SER A 471 -12.21 -5.39 -12.16
CA SER A 471 -13.26 -4.63 -11.48
C SER A 471 -13.43 -5.08 -10.02
N PRO A 472 -12.41 -4.94 -9.15
CA PRO A 472 -12.41 -5.48 -7.79
C PRO A 472 -13.47 -4.87 -6.86
N TYR A 473 -13.99 -3.69 -7.21
CA TYR A 473 -15.03 -2.97 -6.48
C TYR A 473 -16.46 -3.35 -6.87
N ASN A 474 -16.64 -4.26 -7.83
CA ASN A 474 -17.96 -4.78 -8.16
C ASN A 474 -18.55 -5.50 -6.91
N PRO A 475 -19.83 -5.30 -6.56
CA PRO A 475 -20.50 -6.04 -5.48
C PRO A 475 -20.32 -7.56 -5.51
N GLU A 476 -20.21 -8.18 -6.69
CA GLU A 476 -20.01 -9.63 -6.88
C GLU A 476 -18.55 -10.07 -6.62
N CYS A 477 -17.62 -9.12 -6.56
CA CYS A 477 -16.19 -9.35 -6.32
C CYS A 477 -15.75 -8.99 -4.89
N LEU A 478 -16.69 -8.54 -4.05
CA LEU A 478 -16.39 -8.21 -2.65
C LEU A 478 -16.23 -9.49 -1.84
N ALA A 479 -15.20 -9.54 -1.01
CA ALA A 479 -15.04 -10.61 -0.04
C ALA A 479 -16.13 -10.52 1.05
N PRO A 480 -16.37 -11.60 1.83
CA PRO A 480 -17.41 -11.63 2.87
C PRO A 480 -17.36 -10.52 3.93
N TYR A 481 -16.18 -9.91 4.14
CA TYR A 481 -16.02 -8.77 5.05
C TYR A 481 -16.58 -7.45 4.47
N GLY A 482 -17.04 -7.46 3.22
CA GLY A 482 -17.68 -6.35 2.52
C GLY A 482 -16.71 -5.34 1.92
N GLY A 483 -15.49 -5.75 1.59
CA GLY A 483 -14.53 -4.93 0.85
C GLY A 483 -13.86 -5.70 -0.29
N PRO A 484 -13.17 -4.98 -1.20
CA PRO A 484 -12.58 -5.57 -2.39
C PRO A 484 -11.34 -6.38 -2.04
N ILE A 485 -11.02 -7.37 -2.90
CA ILE A 485 -9.72 -8.01 -2.91
C ILE A 485 -8.85 -7.29 -3.93
N GLU A 486 -7.93 -6.46 -3.43
CA GLU A 486 -7.03 -5.71 -4.30
C GLU A 486 -6.16 -6.68 -5.13
N PRO A 487 -6.18 -6.60 -6.47
CA PRO A 487 -5.45 -7.53 -7.32
C PRO A 487 -3.95 -7.54 -7.04
N GLY A 488 -3.37 -6.39 -6.70
CA GLY A 488 -1.95 -6.27 -6.31
C GLY A 488 -1.58 -6.91 -4.97
N LEU A 489 -2.57 -7.27 -4.14
CA LEU A 489 -2.37 -8.04 -2.90
C LEU A 489 -2.77 -9.52 -3.05
N GLY A 490 -3.76 -9.81 -3.92
CA GLY A 490 -4.22 -11.17 -4.18
C GLY A 490 -3.32 -11.95 -5.14
N TYR A 491 -2.80 -11.31 -6.18
CA TYR A 491 -1.89 -11.92 -7.17
C TYR A 491 -0.45 -11.52 -6.91
N ALA A 492 0.48 -12.45 -7.11
CA ALA A 492 1.92 -12.22 -6.89
C ALA A 492 2.75 -12.45 -8.16
N GLY A 493 3.70 -11.55 -8.39
CA GLY A 493 4.72 -11.68 -9.44
C GLY A 493 4.21 -11.51 -10.87
N ALA A 494 3.09 -10.80 -11.07
CA ALA A 494 2.64 -10.38 -12.39
C ALA A 494 3.52 -9.25 -12.95
N SER A 495 3.80 -9.27 -14.25
CA SER A 495 4.48 -8.20 -14.97
C SER A 495 3.52 -7.28 -15.72
N SER A 496 2.33 -7.77 -16.04
CA SER A 496 1.26 -7.02 -16.67
C SER A 496 0.36 -6.32 -15.63
N SER A 497 -0.27 -5.22 -16.03
CA SER A 497 -1.31 -4.53 -15.22
C SER A 497 -2.57 -5.36 -15.02
N ASP A 498 -2.74 -6.39 -15.83
CA ASP A 498 -3.97 -7.19 -15.90
C ASP A 498 -3.87 -8.48 -15.06
N TYR A 499 -2.71 -8.70 -14.42
CA TYR A 499 -2.40 -9.82 -13.52
C TYR A 499 -2.53 -11.23 -14.11
N THR A 500 -2.81 -11.36 -15.40
CA THR A 500 -3.02 -12.65 -16.09
C THR A 500 -1.77 -13.52 -16.06
N ASP A 501 -0.58 -12.92 -16.02
CA ASP A 501 0.71 -13.59 -15.99
C ASP A 501 1.25 -13.88 -14.57
N ALA A 502 0.40 -13.77 -13.54
CA ALA A 502 0.78 -14.02 -12.15
C ALA A 502 1.33 -15.44 -11.92
N ILE A 503 2.44 -15.52 -11.18
CA ILE A 503 3.16 -16.78 -10.89
C ILE A 503 2.86 -17.33 -9.49
N GLY A 504 2.14 -16.55 -8.68
CA GLY A 504 1.76 -16.90 -7.32
C GLY A 504 0.61 -16.04 -6.82
N VAL A 505 0.28 -16.23 -5.55
CA VAL A 505 -0.83 -15.55 -4.88
C VAL A 505 -0.39 -15.05 -3.51
N GLY A 506 -1.02 -13.99 -3.03
CA GLY A 506 -0.83 -13.45 -1.69
C GLY A 506 -2.01 -13.80 -0.79
N LEU A 507 -1.72 -14.17 0.46
CA LEU A 507 -2.67 -14.26 1.54
C LEU A 507 -2.29 -13.22 2.60
N THR A 508 -3.19 -12.29 2.90
CA THR A 508 -2.98 -11.30 3.95
C THR A 508 -4.09 -11.39 4.98
N PHE A 509 -3.71 -11.64 6.23
CA PHE A 509 -4.59 -11.53 7.38
C PHE A 509 -4.30 -10.20 8.08
N LEU A 510 -5.35 -9.43 8.39
CA LEU A 510 -5.20 -8.21 9.17
C LEU A 510 -5.65 -8.44 10.61
N VAL A 511 -4.74 -8.18 11.54
CA VAL A 511 -5.00 -8.25 12.98
C VAL A 511 -5.07 -6.85 13.56
N SER A 512 -6.04 -6.62 14.46
CA SER A 512 -6.18 -5.32 15.11
C SER A 512 -4.98 -5.05 16.02
N ASN A 513 -4.55 -3.80 16.09
CA ASN A 513 -3.44 -3.38 16.95
C ASN A 513 -3.94 -2.55 18.14
N THR A 514 -3.19 -2.55 19.23
CA THR A 514 -3.56 -1.86 20.47
C THR A 514 -2.32 -1.28 21.15
N LEU A 515 -2.51 -0.17 21.87
CA LEU A 515 -1.46 0.43 22.70
C LEU A 515 -1.34 -0.25 24.07
N ASP A 516 -2.37 -1.01 24.48
CA ASP A 516 -2.39 -1.69 25.77
C ASP A 516 -1.59 -3.01 25.70
N PRO A 517 -0.49 -3.14 26.47
CA PRO A 517 0.32 -4.36 26.47
C PRO A 517 -0.47 -5.62 26.89
N ASP A 518 -1.48 -5.49 27.75
CA ASP A 518 -2.25 -6.63 28.23
C ASP A 518 -3.19 -7.18 27.15
N GLU A 519 -3.78 -6.30 26.33
CA GLU A 519 -4.58 -6.69 25.16
C GLU A 519 -3.71 -7.18 23.98
N LEU A 520 -2.46 -6.69 23.88
CA LEU A 520 -1.53 -7.09 22.83
C LEU A 520 -0.95 -8.50 23.06
N LYS A 521 -0.81 -8.93 24.32
CA LYS A 521 -0.24 -10.23 24.67
C LYS A 521 -0.91 -11.44 23.97
N PRO A 522 -2.24 -11.63 24.02
CA PRO A 522 -2.88 -12.75 23.33
C PRO A 522 -2.71 -12.70 21.80
N ILE A 523 -2.56 -11.50 21.22
CA ILE A 523 -2.30 -11.31 19.79
C ILE A 523 -0.91 -11.82 19.44
N LEU A 524 0.10 -11.42 20.21
CA LEU A 524 1.47 -11.91 20.05
C LEU A 524 1.54 -13.44 20.20
N GLU A 525 0.83 -14.02 21.17
CA GLU A 525 0.76 -15.48 21.36
C GLU A 525 0.18 -16.19 20.13
N TRP A 526 -0.87 -15.63 19.51
CA TRP A 526 -1.42 -16.17 18.28
C TRP A 526 -0.46 -16.03 17.09
N GLU A 527 0.19 -14.88 16.93
CA GLU A 527 1.21 -14.68 15.90
C GLU A 527 2.38 -15.67 16.02
N ALA A 528 2.80 -16.00 17.25
CA ALA A 528 3.82 -17.03 17.47
C ALA A 528 3.34 -18.42 17.03
N LYS A 529 2.09 -18.77 17.35
CA LYS A 529 1.47 -20.03 16.90
C LYS A 529 1.29 -20.09 15.39
N PHE A 530 0.98 -18.96 14.77
CA PHE A 530 0.91 -18.82 13.32
C PHE A 530 2.26 -19.10 12.65
N ILE A 531 3.35 -18.53 13.17
CA ILE A 531 4.71 -18.80 12.68
C ILE A 531 5.10 -20.26 12.89
N GLU A 532 4.87 -20.81 14.10
CA GLU A 532 5.17 -22.21 14.43
C GLU A 532 4.44 -23.17 13.50
N PHE A 533 3.14 -22.93 13.27
CA PHE A 533 2.32 -23.71 12.36
C PHE A 533 2.87 -23.67 10.92
N LEU A 534 3.19 -22.48 10.38
CA LEU A 534 3.69 -22.35 9.02
C LEU A 534 5.07 -23.00 8.84
N GLN A 535 5.94 -22.91 9.84
CA GLN A 535 7.25 -23.60 9.81
C GLN A 535 7.09 -25.12 9.81
N ASP A 536 6.18 -25.66 10.61
CA ASP A 536 5.92 -27.10 10.65
C ASP A 536 5.26 -27.58 9.34
N TRP A 537 4.27 -26.83 8.85
CA TRP A 537 3.58 -27.12 7.60
C TRP A 537 4.51 -27.07 6.38
N ASP A 538 5.41 -26.09 6.29
CA ASP A 538 6.40 -25.97 5.19
C ASP A 538 7.31 -27.20 5.08
N VAL A 539 7.65 -27.82 6.22
CA VAL A 539 8.55 -28.98 6.28
C VAL A 539 7.80 -30.31 6.11
N ASN A 540 6.63 -30.46 6.72
CA ASN A 540 5.95 -31.75 6.84
C ASN A 540 4.83 -31.97 5.82
N ASP A 541 4.06 -30.91 5.51
CA ASP A 541 2.77 -31.03 4.82
C ASP A 541 2.71 -30.26 3.48
N ARG A 542 3.71 -29.42 3.19
CA ARG A 542 3.76 -28.64 1.96
C ARG A 542 3.81 -29.52 0.70
N PRO A 543 2.89 -29.34 -0.26
CA PRO A 543 2.95 -30.05 -1.53
C PRO A 543 4.11 -29.57 -2.43
N ASP A 544 4.65 -30.46 -3.26
CA ASP A 544 5.77 -30.18 -4.20
C ASP A 544 5.47 -29.09 -5.24
N THR A 545 4.20 -28.69 -5.37
CA THR A 545 3.73 -27.66 -6.30
C THR A 545 3.76 -26.24 -5.71
N LEU A 546 4.08 -26.10 -4.41
CA LEU A 546 4.04 -24.82 -3.71
C LEU A 546 5.39 -24.50 -3.06
N ASP A 547 5.73 -23.22 -3.07
CA ASP A 547 6.80 -22.64 -2.26
C ASP A 547 6.26 -21.41 -1.55
N ILE A 548 6.57 -21.24 -0.26
CA ILE A 548 5.98 -20.19 0.55
C ILE A 548 7.05 -19.28 1.15
N ALA A 549 6.71 -18.01 1.28
CA ALA A 549 7.42 -17.05 2.10
C ALA A 549 6.40 -16.31 2.95
N PHE A 550 6.62 -16.23 4.27
CA PHE A 550 5.66 -15.63 5.18
C PHE A 550 6.34 -14.65 6.13
N SER A 551 5.55 -13.70 6.61
CA SER A 551 5.94 -12.76 7.65
C SER A 551 4.75 -12.49 8.57
N SER A 552 5.08 -12.18 9.82
CA SER A 552 4.15 -11.64 10.81
C SER A 552 4.81 -10.42 11.45
N GLU A 553 4.02 -9.49 11.97
CA GLU A 553 4.53 -8.24 12.54
C GLU A 553 5.58 -8.47 13.64
N ARG A 554 5.44 -9.51 14.48
CA ARG A 554 6.44 -9.87 15.50
C ARG A 554 7.71 -10.56 14.97
N SER A 555 7.68 -11.11 13.76
CA SER A 555 8.77 -11.98 13.25
C SER A 555 10.13 -11.30 13.21
N ILE A 556 10.16 -9.98 12.99
CA ILE A 556 11.39 -9.18 12.98
C ILE A 556 12.01 -9.12 14.37
N GLU A 557 11.19 -8.93 15.42
CA GLU A 557 11.65 -8.86 16.80
C GLU A 557 12.21 -10.22 17.24
N ASP A 558 11.49 -11.30 16.94
CA ASP A 558 11.89 -12.67 17.27
C ASP A 558 13.22 -13.07 16.59
N GLU A 559 13.42 -12.71 15.32
CA GLU A 559 14.67 -13.04 14.61
C GLU A 559 15.88 -12.23 15.11
N ILE A 560 15.69 -11.00 15.57
CA ILE A 560 16.75 -10.20 16.21
C ILE A 560 17.19 -10.85 17.53
N ASP A 561 16.22 -11.30 18.33
CA ASP A 561 16.49 -11.98 19.60
C ASP A 561 17.20 -13.32 19.39
N ARG A 562 16.74 -14.13 18.42
CA ARG A 562 17.37 -15.41 18.06
C ARG A 562 18.81 -15.24 17.59
N LEU A 563 19.09 -14.23 16.76
CA LEU A 563 20.46 -13.92 16.32
C LEU A 563 21.35 -13.53 17.51
N SER A 564 20.82 -12.70 18.41
CA SER A 564 21.54 -12.25 19.61
C SER A 564 21.94 -13.43 20.50
N GLU A 565 21.06 -14.41 20.71
CA GLU A 565 21.37 -15.61 21.50
C GLU A 565 22.42 -16.51 20.82
N SER A 566 22.31 -16.71 19.51
CA SER A 566 23.23 -17.57 18.75
C SER A 566 24.67 -17.03 18.78
N GLU A 567 24.85 -15.72 18.78
CA GLU A 567 26.18 -15.09 18.76
C GLU A 567 26.92 -15.09 20.12
N VAL A 568 26.20 -15.29 21.23
CA VAL A 568 26.80 -15.32 22.59
C VAL A 568 27.95 -16.33 22.66
N SER A 569 27.78 -17.51 22.05
CA SER A 569 28.77 -18.59 22.06
C SER A 569 30.10 -18.18 21.40
N THR A 570 30.02 -17.54 20.22
CA THR A 570 31.16 -17.05 19.46
C THR A 570 31.91 -15.95 20.23
N VAL A 571 31.18 -15.04 20.88
CA VAL A 571 31.77 -13.98 21.71
C VAL A 571 32.55 -14.59 22.88
N VAL A 572 31.98 -15.57 23.59
CA VAL A 572 32.65 -16.26 24.71
C VAL A 572 33.95 -16.93 24.25
N ILE A 573 33.96 -17.60 23.10
CA ILE A 573 35.15 -18.23 22.53
C ILE A 573 36.22 -17.19 22.17
N SER A 574 35.82 -16.07 21.56
CA SER A 574 36.73 -14.97 21.24
C SER A 574 37.43 -14.44 22.49
N TYR A 575 36.68 -14.20 23.58
CA TYR A 575 37.25 -13.79 24.86
C TYR A 575 38.17 -14.84 25.48
N ALA A 576 37.85 -16.13 25.34
CA ALA A 576 38.70 -17.23 25.80
C ALA A 576 40.04 -17.28 25.05
N ILE A 577 40.04 -17.14 23.72
CA ILE A 577 41.26 -17.11 22.90
C ILE A 577 42.10 -15.87 23.21
N MET A 578 41.48 -14.69 23.27
CA MET A 578 42.17 -13.45 23.69
C MET A 578 42.81 -13.61 25.07
N PHE A 579 42.16 -14.35 25.98
CA PHE A 579 42.71 -14.65 27.30
C PHE A 579 43.94 -15.58 27.23
N ILE A 580 43.86 -16.67 26.48
CA ILE A 580 44.99 -17.59 26.27
C ILE A 580 46.18 -16.83 25.68
N TYR A 581 45.94 -16.01 24.65
CA TYR A 581 46.97 -15.20 24.01
C TYR A 581 47.70 -14.27 24.99
N ILE A 582 46.96 -13.47 25.78
CA ILE A 582 47.56 -12.53 26.74
C ILE A 582 48.38 -13.26 27.81
N THR A 583 47.88 -14.39 28.29
CA THR A 583 48.56 -15.18 29.34
C THR A 583 49.90 -15.73 28.81
N ILE A 584 49.92 -16.22 27.57
CA ILE A 584 51.13 -16.71 26.91
C ILE A 584 52.10 -15.56 26.60
N ALA A 585 51.61 -14.46 26.03
CA ALA A 585 52.45 -13.33 25.59
C ALA A 585 53.18 -12.61 26.74
N LEU A 586 52.59 -12.58 27.95
CA LEU A 586 53.20 -11.96 29.14
C LEU A 586 54.07 -12.94 29.95
N GLY A 587 54.04 -14.24 29.65
CA GLY A 587 54.86 -15.26 30.29
C GLY A 587 56.30 -15.25 29.76
N LYS A 588 57.29 -15.42 30.65
CA LYS A 588 58.69 -15.64 30.22
C LYS A 588 58.90 -17.13 29.96
N LEU A 589 59.10 -17.49 28.70
CA LEU A 589 59.35 -18.88 28.28
C LEU A 589 60.84 -19.22 28.43
N ASN A 590 61.29 -19.48 29.67
CA ASN A 590 62.69 -19.85 29.92
C ASN A 590 62.94 -21.37 29.77
N SER A 591 61.92 -22.24 29.93
CA SER A 591 62.03 -23.70 29.79
C SER A 591 60.65 -24.37 29.61
N CYS A 592 60.57 -25.46 28.81
CA CYS A 592 59.32 -26.20 28.56
C CYS A 592 58.73 -26.90 29.79
N LYS A 593 59.55 -27.21 30.81
CA LYS A 593 59.09 -27.80 32.08
C LYS A 593 58.56 -26.77 33.08
N GLU A 594 58.93 -25.50 32.90
CA GLU A 594 58.52 -24.41 33.79
C GLU A 594 57.34 -23.60 33.24
N ILE A 595 56.76 -23.98 32.09
CA ILE A 595 55.67 -23.22 31.45
C ILE A 595 54.52 -22.98 32.44
N LEU A 596 54.01 -24.01 33.11
CA LEU A 596 52.90 -23.85 34.08
C LEU A 596 53.23 -23.01 35.32
N VAL A 597 54.52 -22.88 35.67
CA VAL A 597 54.99 -22.14 36.87
C VAL A 597 55.45 -20.72 36.53
N SER A 598 55.96 -20.48 35.31
CA SER A 598 56.41 -19.16 34.84
C SER A 598 55.28 -18.32 34.22
N GLN A 599 54.15 -18.95 33.89
CA GLN A 599 52.96 -18.25 33.42
C GLN A 599 52.36 -17.43 34.56
N ARG A 600 52.14 -16.14 34.31
CA ARG A 600 51.52 -15.22 35.27
C ARG A 600 49.99 -15.38 35.32
N ILE A 601 49.55 -16.62 35.53
CA ILE A 601 48.13 -17.01 35.56
C ILE A 601 47.37 -16.22 36.64
N LEU A 602 48.01 -15.84 37.75
CA LEU A 602 47.38 -15.01 38.79
C LEU A 602 46.99 -13.59 38.36
N MET A 603 47.51 -13.09 37.22
CA MET A 603 46.98 -11.83 36.61
C MET A 603 45.57 -12.00 36.03
N PHE A 604 45.03 -13.23 36.01
CA PHE A 604 43.60 -13.55 35.80
C PHE A 604 42.66 -12.66 36.64
N ALA A 605 43.04 -12.36 37.89
CA ALA A 605 42.26 -11.49 38.78
C ALA A 605 42.15 -10.03 38.29
N PHE A 606 43.09 -9.56 37.46
CA PHE A 606 43.06 -8.19 36.91
C PHE A 606 42.11 -8.04 35.73
N LYS A 607 41.88 -9.10 34.93
CA LYS A 607 40.87 -9.07 33.85
C LYS A 607 39.45 -9.14 34.40
N LEU A 608 39.23 -9.82 35.54
CA LEU A 608 37.99 -9.76 36.31
C LEU A 608 37.65 -8.30 36.72
N ASN A 609 38.64 -7.48 37.07
CA ASN A 609 38.44 -6.04 37.31
C ASN A 609 38.02 -5.26 36.04
N THR A 610 38.43 -5.71 34.86
CA THR A 610 37.97 -5.12 33.59
C THR A 610 36.52 -5.52 33.30
N TYR A 611 36.14 -6.79 33.48
CA TYR A 611 34.73 -7.23 33.36
C TYR A 611 33.82 -6.54 34.37
N ALA A 612 34.28 -6.40 35.61
CA ALA A 612 33.63 -5.64 36.67
C ALA A 612 33.42 -4.15 36.34
N TYR A 613 34.37 -3.54 35.64
CA TYR A 613 34.25 -2.17 35.18
C TYR A 613 33.17 -2.03 34.10
N TYR A 614 33.00 -3.03 33.23
CA TYR A 614 31.90 -3.07 32.26
C TYR A 614 30.54 -3.26 32.94
N THR A 615 30.42 -4.19 33.89
CA THR A 615 29.15 -4.38 34.65
C THR A 615 28.76 -3.15 35.45
N GLY A 616 29.73 -2.39 35.99
CA GLY A 616 29.47 -1.12 36.68
C GLY A 616 29.08 0.05 35.77
N ARG A 617 29.26 -0.09 34.45
CA ARG A 617 28.92 0.95 33.45
C ARG A 617 27.56 0.69 32.79
N VAL A 618 27.16 -0.59 32.68
CA VAL A 618 25.86 -1.02 32.16
C VAL A 618 24.70 -0.60 33.09
N GLY A 619 24.93 -0.49 34.40
CA GLY A 619 23.92 0.02 35.35
C GLY A 619 23.75 1.55 35.39
N ARG A 620 24.24 2.30 34.38
CA ARG A 620 24.22 3.77 34.36
C ARG A 620 23.67 4.42 33.09
N SER A 621 23.12 3.63 32.17
CA SER A 621 22.37 4.11 30.99
C SER A 621 20.88 3.91 31.22
#